data_AF-A0A7C1W7Z4-F1
#
_entry.id   AF-A0A7C1W7Z4-F1
#
_cell.length_a   1.000
_cell.length_b   1.000
_cell.length_c   1.000
_cell.angle_alpha   90.00
_cell.angle_beta   90.00
_cell.angle_gamma   90.00
#
_symmetry.space_group_name_H-M   'P 1'
#
loop_
_entity.id
_entity.type
_entity.pdbx_description
1 polymer ?
#
loop_
_entity_poly.entity_id
_entity_poly.type
_entity_poly.pdbx_seq_one_letter_code
_entity_poly.pdbx_strand_id
1 'polypeptide(L)'
;MPDRFKVVLCWHMHQPAYYDSYSEQYQLPWTYLHGIKDYVDMAAHLEALPNARAVVNFAPTLLEQIDDYVGQIQAFLRDATPVQDPLLAALNSHPPHAPFLNRPVEETSEQSTETSSLVEARLELIEYCLRANEERLIQRFKPYQELAGLAEPLKQNPKVITYLDEQYLIDLLMWYHLAWLGETVRRSDARVKALIEKGRGFSEDDRRQLFEIIGELLSGIVPRYKALAQRGQVELSVTPYAHPIMPLLLDIFSAREALPEVNLAGVGCYPDGKERVRWHMREGIKTFEKHFGFTPHGCWPSEGSVSETTVRLMEEFDIRWLASGGGVLHNSLKKAGQEHQSPHRPYCLPKSSVRCFFRDDNLSDLIGFEYSKWHADDAVANFVHQLEEIAHKAQQTGAHVTSVILDGENAWE
;
A
#
# COMPACT_ATOMS: atom_id res chain seq x y z
N MET A 1 4.52 38.93 1.78
CA MET A 1 4.37 38.01 0.63
C MET A 1 2.87 37.84 0.42
N PRO A 2 2.34 37.79 -0.81
CA PRO A 2 0.95 37.35 -0.98
C PRO A 2 0.79 36.00 -0.29
N ASP A 3 -0.33 35.79 0.41
CA ASP A 3 -0.60 34.52 1.07
C ASP A 3 -0.57 33.40 0.03
N ARG A 4 0.45 32.54 0.10
CA ARG A 4 0.57 31.40 -0.80
C ARG A 4 -0.54 30.40 -0.45
N PHE A 5 -1.29 29.99 -1.47
CA PHE A 5 -2.29 28.93 -1.30
C PHE A 5 -1.60 27.61 -0.93
N LYS A 6 -2.14 26.91 0.06
CA LYS A 6 -1.52 25.69 0.61
C LYS A 6 -2.06 24.46 -0.10
N VAL A 7 -1.17 23.53 -0.42
CA VAL A 7 -1.54 22.23 -0.98
C VAL A 7 -0.88 21.16 -0.13
N VAL A 8 -1.65 20.14 0.25
CA VAL A 8 -1.18 19.00 1.01
C VAL A 8 -1.37 17.76 0.17
N LEU A 9 -0.27 17.08 -0.17
CA LEU A 9 -0.29 15.73 -0.71
C LEU A 9 -0.18 14.76 0.48
N CYS A 10 -1.17 13.88 0.65
CA CYS A 10 -1.23 12.89 1.71
C CYS A 10 -1.33 11.49 1.12
N TRP A 11 -0.33 10.65 1.41
CA TRP A 11 -0.20 9.30 0.87
C TRP A 11 -0.46 8.28 1.97
N HIS A 12 -1.44 7.40 1.78
CA HIS A 12 -1.76 6.32 2.72
C HIS A 12 -1.04 5.02 2.33
N MET A 13 -0.04 4.64 3.11
CA MET A 13 0.67 3.37 2.95
C MET A 13 -0.01 2.33 3.86
N HIS A 14 -0.78 1.43 3.25
CA HIS A 14 -1.49 0.38 3.96
C HIS A 14 -1.48 -0.90 3.15
N GLN A 15 -1.37 -2.01 3.87
CA GLN A 15 -1.65 -3.36 3.41
C GLN A 15 -2.32 -4.13 4.56
N PRO A 16 -3.32 -4.98 4.28
CA PRO A 16 -3.83 -5.95 5.23
C PRO A 16 -2.72 -6.82 5.85
N ALA A 17 -3.01 -7.45 6.98
CA ALA A 17 -2.13 -8.49 7.52
C ALA A 17 -2.23 -9.74 6.64
N TYR A 18 -1.17 -10.05 5.89
CA TYR A 18 -1.11 -11.21 5.00
C TYR A 18 -0.48 -12.44 5.65
N TYR A 19 0.23 -12.27 6.77
CA TYR A 19 0.75 -13.40 7.53
C TYR A 19 -0.39 -14.15 8.22
N ASP A 20 -0.54 -15.42 7.90
CA ASP A 20 -1.48 -16.30 8.57
C ASP A 20 -0.76 -17.12 9.64
N SER A 21 -1.12 -16.88 10.91
CA SER A 21 -0.56 -17.60 12.05
C SER A 21 -0.89 -19.09 12.08
N TYR A 22 -1.93 -19.54 11.35
CA TYR A 22 -2.29 -20.96 11.31
C TYR A 22 -1.41 -21.75 10.34
N SER A 23 -1.21 -21.23 9.12
CA SER A 23 -0.30 -21.83 8.13
C SER A 23 1.17 -21.43 8.28
N GLU A 24 1.48 -20.45 9.14
CA GLU A 24 2.82 -19.88 9.32
C GLU A 24 3.43 -19.34 8.01
N GLN A 25 2.57 -18.84 7.12
CA GLN A 25 2.96 -18.35 5.79
C GLN A 25 2.28 -17.03 5.45
N TYR A 26 2.92 -16.25 4.58
CA TYR A 26 2.26 -15.14 3.92
C TYR A 26 1.31 -15.65 2.83
N GLN A 27 0.06 -15.19 2.88
CA GLN A 27 -0.97 -15.57 1.94
C GLN A 27 -0.79 -14.86 0.59
N LEU A 28 -0.38 -13.59 0.62
CA LEU A 28 -0.18 -12.76 -0.56
C LEU A 28 1.11 -11.93 -0.45
N PRO A 29 1.84 -11.71 -1.56
CA PRO A 29 3.16 -11.07 -1.57
C PRO A 29 3.12 -9.53 -1.54
N TRP A 30 1.94 -8.92 -1.40
CA TRP A 30 1.73 -7.50 -1.69
C TRP A 30 2.55 -6.57 -0.82
N THR A 31 2.76 -6.89 0.45
CA THR A 31 3.57 -6.06 1.36
C THR A 31 4.97 -5.81 0.81
N TYR A 32 5.70 -6.85 0.41
CA TYR A 32 7.06 -6.65 -0.08
C TYR A 32 7.09 -6.13 -1.52
N LEU A 33 6.11 -6.49 -2.35
CA LEU A 33 6.03 -6.00 -3.73
C LEU A 33 5.76 -4.49 -3.81
N HIS A 34 4.79 -3.98 -3.05
CA HIS A 34 4.59 -2.53 -2.91
C HIS A 34 5.77 -1.88 -2.17
N GLY A 35 6.43 -2.61 -1.27
CA GLY A 35 7.68 -2.19 -0.63
C GLY A 35 8.81 -1.89 -1.61
N ILE A 36 9.10 -2.80 -2.53
CA ILE A 36 10.19 -2.65 -3.53
C ILE A 36 9.83 -1.73 -4.70
N LYS A 37 8.55 -1.34 -4.82
CA LYS A 37 8.01 -0.47 -5.86
C LYS A 37 7.65 0.90 -5.30
N ASP A 38 6.44 1.01 -4.77
CA ASP A 38 5.74 2.25 -4.49
C ASP A 38 6.38 3.00 -3.31
N TYR A 39 6.66 2.29 -2.22
CA TYR A 39 7.15 2.91 -0.99
C TYR A 39 8.59 3.42 -1.16
N VAL A 40 9.41 2.67 -1.91
CA VAL A 40 10.78 3.04 -2.24
C VAL A 40 10.84 4.18 -3.26
N ASP A 41 10.02 4.15 -4.31
CA ASP A 41 9.99 5.20 -5.32
C ASP A 41 9.44 6.51 -4.76
N MET A 42 8.38 6.46 -3.96
CA MET A 42 7.83 7.65 -3.30
C MET A 42 8.90 8.36 -2.45
N ALA A 43 9.67 7.60 -1.67
CA ALA A 43 10.79 8.17 -0.91
C ALA A 43 11.87 8.76 -1.84
N ALA A 44 12.19 8.10 -2.96
CA ALA A 44 13.20 8.56 -3.91
C ALA A 44 12.80 9.89 -4.55
N HIS A 45 11.53 10.06 -4.92
CA HIS A 45 11.00 11.31 -5.47
C HIS A 45 11.08 12.46 -4.45
N LEU A 46 10.75 12.21 -3.18
CA LEU A 46 10.85 13.21 -2.12
C LEU A 46 12.31 13.58 -1.80
N GLU A 47 13.22 12.61 -1.81
CA GLU A 47 14.66 12.84 -1.63
C GLU A 47 15.27 13.66 -2.78
N ALA A 48 14.84 13.41 -4.02
CA ALA A 48 15.33 14.11 -5.21
C ALA A 48 14.88 15.58 -5.27
N LEU A 49 13.82 15.96 -4.53
CA LEU A 49 13.25 17.30 -4.54
C LEU A 49 13.29 17.92 -3.13
N PRO A 50 14.38 18.61 -2.74
CA PRO A 50 14.58 19.05 -1.35
C PRO A 50 13.50 19.98 -0.78
N ASN A 51 12.77 20.69 -1.65
CA ASN A 51 11.70 21.60 -1.26
C ASN A 51 10.31 20.96 -1.28
N ALA A 52 10.17 19.72 -1.78
CA ALA A 52 8.92 19.00 -1.78
C ALA A 52 8.48 18.72 -0.34
N ARG A 53 7.17 18.81 -0.11
CA ARG A 53 6.56 18.49 1.17
C ARG A 53 5.36 17.60 0.98
N ALA A 54 5.24 16.59 1.84
CA ALA A 54 4.11 15.67 1.82
C ALA A 54 3.78 15.20 3.24
N VAL A 55 2.59 14.66 3.39
CA VAL A 55 2.22 13.82 4.53
C VAL A 55 2.28 12.37 4.06
N VAL A 56 2.94 11.50 4.81
CA VAL A 56 2.95 10.07 4.52
C VAL A 56 2.42 9.34 5.75
N ASN A 57 1.33 8.65 5.57
CA ASN A 57 0.71 7.84 6.59
C ASN A 57 1.19 6.40 6.45
N PHE A 58 1.56 5.76 7.56
CA PHE A 58 1.84 4.33 7.60
C PHE A 58 0.86 3.60 8.52
N ALA A 59 0.22 2.57 8.00
CA ALA A 59 -0.51 1.63 8.80
C ALA A 59 0.46 0.81 9.70
N PRO A 60 0.15 0.65 11.00
CA PRO A 60 1.00 -0.11 11.91
C PRO A 60 1.25 -1.57 11.48
N THR A 61 0.22 -2.27 11.02
CA THR A 61 0.36 -3.65 10.49
C THR A 61 1.27 -3.73 9.27
N LEU A 62 1.33 -2.69 8.44
CA LEU A 62 2.25 -2.65 7.31
C LEU A 62 3.70 -2.56 7.81
N LEU A 63 3.98 -1.68 8.78
CA LEU A 63 5.32 -1.51 9.34
C LEU A 63 5.85 -2.82 9.95
N GLU A 64 5.02 -3.53 10.71
CA GLU A 64 5.41 -4.80 11.32
C GLU A 64 5.69 -5.89 10.28
N GLN A 65 4.87 -5.98 9.22
CA GLN A 65 5.14 -6.92 8.14
C GLN A 65 6.43 -6.57 7.39
N ILE A 66 6.70 -5.29 7.11
CA ILE A 66 7.98 -4.87 6.50
C ILE A 66 9.16 -5.27 7.41
N ASP A 67 9.08 -4.99 8.72
CA ASP A 67 10.11 -5.38 9.70
C ASP A 67 10.32 -6.90 9.72
N ASP A 68 9.24 -7.67 9.65
CA ASP A 68 9.29 -9.13 9.59
C ASP A 68 9.93 -9.65 8.29
N TYR A 69 9.52 -9.17 7.11
CA TYR A 69 10.17 -9.51 5.84
C TYR A 69 11.68 -9.20 5.87
N VAL A 70 12.06 -8.03 6.39
CA VAL A 70 13.48 -7.66 6.54
C VAL A 70 14.21 -8.65 7.44
N GLY A 71 13.62 -9.00 8.59
CA GLY A 71 14.18 -9.99 9.52
C GLY A 71 14.36 -11.38 8.88
N GLN A 72 13.36 -11.85 8.14
CA GLN A 72 13.40 -13.13 7.43
C GLN A 72 14.47 -13.15 6.34
N ILE A 73 14.54 -12.10 5.51
CA ILE A 73 15.57 -11.99 4.46
C ILE A 73 16.97 -11.98 5.08
N GLN A 74 17.18 -11.22 6.16
CA GLN A 74 18.47 -11.19 6.86
C GLN A 74 18.83 -12.54 7.49
N ALA A 75 17.85 -13.26 8.05
CA ALA A 75 18.07 -14.61 8.57
C ALA A 75 18.47 -15.56 7.43
N PHE A 76 17.71 -15.57 6.33
CA PHE A 76 18.03 -16.37 5.15
C PHE A 76 19.45 -16.09 4.62
N LEU A 77 19.83 -14.81 4.47
CA LEU A 77 21.16 -14.44 3.99
C LEU A 77 22.30 -14.84 4.94
N ARG A 78 22.02 -14.94 6.24
CA ARG A 78 23.00 -15.29 7.28
C ARG A 78 23.18 -16.81 7.43
N ASP A 79 22.09 -17.56 7.49
CA ASP A 79 22.11 -18.97 7.89
C ASP A 79 21.10 -19.86 7.12
N ALA A 80 20.57 -19.35 6.00
CA ALA A 80 19.58 -20.04 5.16
C ALA A 80 18.29 -20.45 5.90
N THR A 81 17.93 -19.74 6.98
CA THR A 81 16.61 -19.87 7.62
C THR A 81 15.51 -19.63 6.57
N PRO A 82 14.56 -20.55 6.38
CA PRO A 82 13.52 -20.43 5.36
C PRO A 82 12.67 -19.16 5.50
N VAL A 83 12.34 -18.56 4.36
CA VAL A 83 11.38 -17.45 4.27
C VAL A 83 9.96 -18.01 4.17
N GLN A 84 9.03 -17.39 4.87
CA GLN A 84 7.63 -17.84 5.02
C GLN A 84 6.70 -17.34 3.91
N ASP A 85 7.13 -16.38 3.10
CA ASP A 85 6.44 -16.01 1.86
C ASP A 85 6.84 -16.96 0.72
N PRO A 86 5.90 -17.75 0.16
CA PRO A 86 6.24 -18.77 -0.83
C PRO A 86 6.85 -18.21 -2.12
N LEU A 87 6.42 -17.02 -2.55
CA LEU A 87 6.88 -16.43 -3.80
C LEU A 87 8.29 -15.86 -3.64
N LEU A 88 8.57 -15.22 -2.51
CA LEU A 88 9.90 -14.74 -2.17
C LEU A 88 10.86 -15.91 -1.87
N ALA A 89 10.39 -16.97 -1.20
CA ALA A 89 11.15 -18.19 -0.95
C ALA A 89 11.51 -18.93 -2.24
N ALA A 90 10.64 -18.86 -3.26
CA ALA A 90 10.88 -19.48 -4.56
C ALA A 90 12.15 -18.94 -5.23
N LEU A 91 12.54 -17.67 -4.99
CA LEU A 91 13.78 -17.10 -5.51
C LEU A 91 15.01 -17.88 -5.06
N ASN A 92 15.01 -18.54 -3.90
CA ASN A 92 16.16 -19.33 -3.44
C ASN A 92 15.88 -20.83 -3.29
N SER A 93 14.73 -21.31 -3.78
CA SER A 93 14.35 -22.73 -3.70
C SER A 93 14.77 -23.52 -4.93
N HIS A 94 15.26 -24.75 -4.75
CA HIS A 94 15.62 -25.67 -5.83
C HIS A 94 14.88 -27.00 -5.64
N PRO A 95 13.86 -27.30 -6.46
CA PRO A 95 13.33 -26.51 -7.59
C PRO A 95 12.51 -25.27 -7.13
N PRO A 96 12.28 -24.26 -8.00
CA PRO A 96 11.62 -23.00 -7.60
C PRO A 96 10.17 -23.16 -7.15
N HIS A 97 9.48 -24.23 -7.55
CA HIS A 97 8.09 -24.50 -7.14
C HIS A 97 7.99 -25.20 -5.77
N ALA A 98 9.12 -25.54 -5.12
CA ALA A 98 9.12 -26.28 -3.86
C ALA A 98 8.27 -25.64 -2.73
N PRO A 99 8.23 -24.29 -2.57
CA PRO A 99 7.38 -23.65 -1.56
C PRO A 99 5.88 -23.89 -1.75
N PHE A 100 5.45 -24.30 -2.95
CA PHE A 100 4.05 -24.52 -3.30
C PHE A 100 3.61 -25.99 -3.19
N LEU A 101 4.51 -26.93 -2.86
CA LEU A 101 4.19 -28.36 -2.82
C LEU A 101 3.31 -28.79 -1.64
N ASN A 102 3.32 -28.05 -0.54
CA ASN A 102 2.68 -28.44 0.73
C ASN A 102 1.63 -27.43 1.22
N ARG A 103 1.09 -26.58 0.33
CA ARG A 103 0.01 -25.68 0.73
C ARG A 103 -1.26 -26.50 1.02
N PRO A 104 -1.95 -26.28 2.15
CA PRO A 104 -3.18 -26.98 2.45
C PRO A 104 -4.23 -26.61 1.38
N VAL A 105 -4.55 -27.58 0.53
CA VAL A 105 -5.65 -27.47 -0.43
C VAL A 105 -6.95 -27.49 0.38
N GLU A 106 -7.85 -26.52 0.14
CA GLU A 106 -9.21 -26.58 0.68
C GLU A 106 -9.81 -27.95 0.35
N GLU A 107 -10.26 -28.68 1.36
CA GLU A 107 -10.70 -30.08 1.37
C GLU A 107 -11.66 -30.45 0.21
N THR A 108 -11.12 -30.66 -0.99
CA THR A 108 -11.93 -31.05 -2.16
C THR A 108 -11.13 -31.93 -3.14
N SER A 109 -10.35 -32.90 -2.65
CA SER A 109 -10.17 -34.17 -3.39
C SER A 109 -9.34 -35.16 -2.59
N GLU A 110 -10.00 -36.24 -2.15
CA GLU A 110 -9.30 -37.45 -1.74
C GLU A 110 -8.66 -38.08 -2.99
N GLN A 111 -7.34 -38.28 -2.94
CA GLN A 111 -6.42 -38.87 -3.96
C GLN A 111 -5.59 -37.88 -4.80
N SER A 112 -4.72 -37.10 -4.16
CA SER A 112 -3.57 -36.49 -4.85
C SER A 112 -2.46 -37.53 -5.07
N THR A 113 -2.06 -37.72 -6.33
CA THR A 113 -0.83 -38.47 -6.69
C THR A 113 0.36 -37.50 -6.66
N GLU A 114 1.60 -37.98 -6.47
CA GLU A 114 2.82 -37.14 -6.50
C GLU A 114 2.95 -36.31 -7.78
N THR A 115 2.47 -36.84 -8.92
CA THR A 115 2.44 -36.11 -10.19
C THR A 115 1.40 -34.98 -10.20
N SER A 116 0.30 -35.11 -9.44
CA SER A 116 -0.72 -34.06 -9.30
C SER A 116 -0.18 -32.87 -8.50
N SER A 117 0.45 -33.14 -7.36
CA SER A 117 1.00 -32.08 -6.49
C SER A 117 2.12 -31.29 -7.16
N LEU A 118 2.97 -31.95 -7.95
CA LEU A 118 3.99 -31.28 -8.76
C LEU A 118 3.36 -30.34 -9.80
N VAL A 119 2.34 -30.80 -10.52
CA VAL A 119 1.65 -30.01 -11.56
C VAL A 119 0.97 -28.80 -10.94
N GLU A 120 0.28 -29.00 -9.81
CA GLU A 120 -0.40 -27.95 -9.04
C GLU A 120 0.59 -26.88 -8.55
N ALA A 121 1.69 -27.28 -7.90
CA ALA A 121 2.71 -26.35 -7.39
C ALA A 121 3.35 -25.50 -8.50
N ARG A 122 3.63 -26.11 -9.66
CA ARG A 122 4.18 -25.38 -10.81
C ARG A 122 3.17 -24.43 -11.43
N LEU A 123 1.89 -24.81 -11.52
CA LEU A 123 0.82 -23.95 -12.02
C LEU A 123 0.59 -22.76 -11.09
N GLU A 124 0.54 -23.00 -9.79
CA GLU A 124 0.34 -21.95 -8.80
C GLU A 124 1.45 -20.89 -8.88
N LEU A 125 2.72 -21.32 -8.95
CA LEU A 125 3.86 -20.40 -9.15
C LEU A 125 3.70 -19.56 -10.43
N ILE A 126 3.31 -20.18 -11.55
CA ILE A 126 3.06 -19.47 -12.82
C ILE A 126 1.92 -18.46 -12.63
N GLU A 127 0.81 -18.87 -12.02
CA GLU A 127 -0.34 -18.00 -11.79
C GLU A 127 0.02 -16.79 -10.94
N TYR A 128 0.80 -16.96 -9.85
CA TYR A 128 1.33 -15.82 -9.08
C TYR A 128 2.14 -14.88 -9.97
N CYS A 129 3.04 -15.43 -10.78
CA CYS A 129 3.87 -14.63 -11.69
C CYS A 129 3.09 -13.96 -12.82
N LEU A 130 1.80 -14.27 -13.01
CA LEU A 130 0.93 -13.65 -14.02
C LEU A 130 -0.11 -12.69 -13.42
N ARG A 131 -0.16 -12.53 -12.08
CA ARG A 131 -1.03 -11.55 -11.41
C ARG A 131 -0.55 -10.10 -11.55
N ALA A 132 0.62 -9.87 -12.15
CA ALA A 132 1.13 -8.53 -12.43
C ALA A 132 0.28 -7.81 -13.48
N ASN A 133 0.22 -6.47 -13.43
CA ASN A 133 -0.49 -5.66 -14.41
C ASN A 133 0.02 -5.96 -15.84
N GLU A 134 -0.89 -6.39 -16.72
CA GLU A 134 -0.53 -6.89 -18.04
C GLU A 134 0.13 -5.80 -18.90
N GLU A 135 -0.46 -4.61 -18.96
CA GLU A 135 0.03 -3.52 -19.82
C GLU A 135 1.33 -2.92 -19.28
N ARG A 136 1.37 -2.64 -17.96
CA ARG A 136 2.43 -1.82 -17.36
C ARG A 136 3.63 -2.59 -16.85
N LEU A 137 3.44 -3.86 -16.49
CA LEU A 137 4.51 -4.72 -15.99
C LEU A 137 4.87 -5.81 -16.99
N ILE A 138 3.89 -6.55 -17.53
CA ILE A 138 4.18 -7.71 -18.41
C ILE A 138 4.60 -7.25 -19.81
N GLN A 139 3.74 -6.51 -20.51
CA GLN A 139 3.97 -6.08 -21.90
C GLN A 139 5.10 -5.06 -22.03
N ARG A 140 5.44 -4.38 -20.93
CA ARG A 140 6.56 -3.43 -20.87
C ARG A 140 7.92 -4.09 -21.17
N PHE A 141 8.10 -5.36 -20.82
CA PHE A 141 9.37 -6.05 -20.98
C PHE A 141 9.21 -7.25 -21.92
N LYS A 142 9.81 -7.16 -23.11
CA LYS A 142 9.70 -8.20 -24.15
C LYS A 142 9.99 -9.62 -23.64
N PRO A 143 11.05 -9.88 -22.85
CA PRO A 143 11.29 -11.24 -22.37
C PRO A 143 10.21 -11.73 -21.40
N TYR A 144 9.66 -10.86 -20.55
CA TYR A 144 8.55 -11.21 -19.65
C TYR A 144 7.26 -11.50 -20.44
N GLN A 145 6.94 -10.67 -21.43
CA GLN A 145 5.82 -10.89 -22.36
C GLN A 145 5.94 -12.25 -23.07
N GLU A 146 7.13 -12.59 -23.59
CA GLU A 146 7.39 -13.88 -24.24
C GLU A 146 7.15 -15.05 -23.29
N LEU A 147 7.65 -14.97 -22.05
CA LEU A 147 7.44 -15.99 -21.02
C LEU A 147 5.96 -16.11 -20.62
N ALA A 148 5.27 -15.00 -20.41
CA ALA A 148 3.85 -14.99 -20.09
C ALA A 148 2.99 -15.61 -21.21
N GLY A 149 3.35 -15.36 -22.48
CA GLY A 149 2.69 -15.96 -23.63
C GLY A 149 2.80 -17.49 -23.68
N LEU A 150 3.85 -18.08 -23.11
CA LEU A 150 4.01 -19.54 -23.01
C LEU A 150 3.08 -20.18 -21.96
N ALA A 151 2.55 -19.40 -21.02
CA ALA A 151 1.64 -19.89 -20.00
C ALA A 151 0.20 -20.07 -20.49
N GLU A 152 -0.21 -19.36 -21.56
CA GLU A 152 -1.60 -19.37 -22.04
C GLU A 152 -2.10 -20.78 -22.44
N PRO A 153 -1.32 -21.63 -23.13
CA PRO A 153 -1.72 -23.02 -23.40
C PRO A 153 -1.88 -23.89 -22.14
N LEU A 154 -1.23 -23.55 -21.03
CA LEU A 154 -1.28 -24.32 -19.78
C LEU A 154 -2.66 -24.24 -19.12
N LYS A 155 -3.37 -23.11 -19.29
CA LYS A 155 -4.76 -22.97 -18.82
C LYS A 155 -5.70 -23.96 -19.52
N GLN A 156 -5.41 -24.30 -20.77
CA GLN A 156 -6.23 -25.21 -21.58
C GLN A 156 -5.83 -26.68 -21.38
N ASN A 157 -4.55 -26.94 -21.10
CA ASN A 157 -4.04 -28.29 -20.83
C ASN A 157 -2.94 -28.29 -19.75
N PRO A 158 -3.32 -28.36 -18.46
CA PRO A 158 -2.41 -28.39 -17.31
C PRO A 158 -1.25 -29.38 -17.41
N LYS A 159 -1.48 -30.54 -18.04
CA LYS A 159 -0.46 -31.61 -18.14
C LYS A 159 0.73 -31.24 -19.02
N VAL A 160 0.63 -30.18 -19.84
CA VAL A 160 1.75 -29.69 -20.65
C VAL A 160 2.87 -29.14 -19.76
N ILE A 161 2.57 -28.72 -18.52
CA ILE A 161 3.57 -28.15 -17.61
C ILE A 161 4.71 -29.12 -17.27
N THR A 162 4.46 -30.43 -17.33
CA THR A 162 5.49 -31.45 -17.05
C THR A 162 6.59 -31.49 -18.11
N TYR A 163 6.33 -30.95 -19.30
CA TYR A 163 7.31 -30.80 -20.38
C TYR A 163 8.09 -29.49 -20.32
N LEU A 164 7.70 -28.55 -19.44
CA LEU A 164 8.44 -27.32 -19.27
C LEU A 164 9.70 -27.57 -18.45
N ASP A 165 10.80 -26.99 -18.90
CA ASP A 165 12.07 -26.99 -18.18
C ASP A 165 11.97 -26.13 -16.90
N GLU A 166 12.80 -26.42 -15.91
CA GLU A 166 12.84 -25.63 -14.67
C GLU A 166 13.31 -24.19 -14.91
N GLN A 167 14.18 -23.97 -15.90
CA GLN A 167 14.66 -22.63 -16.26
C GLN A 167 13.53 -21.69 -16.67
N TYR A 168 12.45 -22.21 -17.28
CA TYR A 168 11.27 -21.41 -17.61
C TYR A 168 10.64 -20.81 -16.35
N LEU A 169 10.49 -21.61 -15.28
CA LEU A 169 9.94 -21.12 -14.01
C LEU A 169 10.87 -20.12 -13.35
N ILE A 170 12.19 -20.36 -13.40
CA ILE A 170 13.19 -19.43 -12.88
C ILE A 170 13.11 -18.09 -13.60
N ASP A 171 13.10 -18.11 -14.94
CA ASP A 171 13.09 -16.89 -15.74
C ASP A 171 11.78 -16.11 -15.55
N LEU A 172 10.64 -16.81 -15.49
CA LEU A 172 9.34 -16.19 -15.22
C LEU A 172 9.30 -15.54 -13.82
N LEU A 173 9.79 -16.24 -12.81
CA LEU A 173 9.87 -15.76 -11.43
C LEU A 173 10.78 -14.53 -11.30
N MET A 174 11.94 -14.56 -11.96
CA MET A 174 12.87 -13.42 -11.99
C MET A 174 12.23 -12.22 -12.66
N TRP A 175 11.57 -12.40 -13.80
CA TRP A 175 10.91 -11.31 -14.50
C TRP A 175 9.75 -10.70 -13.74
N TYR A 176 8.96 -11.51 -13.04
CA TYR A 176 7.93 -11.00 -12.14
C TYR A 176 8.51 -9.99 -11.15
N HIS A 177 9.58 -10.36 -10.43
CA HIS A 177 10.21 -9.49 -9.46
C HIS A 177 10.90 -8.27 -10.10
N LEU A 178 11.63 -8.45 -11.20
CA LEU A 178 12.29 -7.35 -11.93
C LEU A 178 11.29 -6.33 -12.47
N ALA A 179 10.13 -6.79 -12.95
CA ALA A 179 9.05 -5.94 -13.39
C ALA A 179 8.41 -5.19 -12.22
N TRP A 180 8.31 -5.80 -11.04
CA TRP A 180 7.77 -5.15 -9.84
C TRP A 180 8.67 -4.07 -9.23
N LEU A 181 9.99 -4.10 -9.42
CA LEU A 181 10.89 -3.09 -8.85
C LEU A 181 10.46 -1.65 -9.18
N GLY A 182 10.73 -0.69 -8.29
CA GLY A 182 10.48 0.72 -8.57
C GLY A 182 11.20 1.23 -9.82
N GLU A 183 10.62 2.21 -10.51
CA GLU A 183 11.24 2.86 -11.66
C GLU A 183 12.56 3.53 -11.29
N THR A 184 12.63 4.14 -10.10
CA THR A 184 13.88 4.75 -9.64
C THR A 184 14.96 3.70 -9.41
N VAL A 185 14.57 2.53 -8.90
CA VAL A 185 15.48 1.38 -8.68
C VAL A 185 16.01 0.84 -10.00
N ARG A 186 15.14 0.50 -10.96
CA ARG A 186 15.54 0.01 -12.29
C ARG A 186 16.48 0.98 -13.01
N ARG A 187 16.29 2.29 -12.82
CA ARG A 187 17.09 3.33 -13.47
C ARG A 187 18.40 3.64 -12.76
N SER A 188 18.56 3.31 -11.48
CA SER A 188 19.72 3.70 -10.68
C SER A 188 20.62 2.53 -10.26
N ASP A 189 20.06 1.36 -9.96
CA ASP A 189 20.82 0.20 -9.50
C ASP A 189 21.47 -0.55 -10.68
N ALA A 190 22.81 -0.63 -10.67
CA ALA A 190 23.57 -1.27 -11.74
C ALA A 190 23.36 -2.79 -11.81
N ARG A 191 23.09 -3.45 -10.67
CA ARG A 191 22.82 -4.89 -10.60
C ARG A 191 21.48 -5.21 -11.28
N VAL A 192 20.45 -4.43 -10.96
CA VAL A 192 19.12 -4.56 -11.60
C VAL A 192 19.21 -4.37 -13.11
N LYS A 193 19.96 -3.36 -13.58
CA LYS A 193 20.18 -3.16 -15.02
C LYS A 193 20.84 -4.35 -15.68
N ALA A 194 21.86 -4.94 -15.05
CA ALA A 194 22.54 -6.11 -15.57
C ALA A 194 21.60 -7.34 -15.66
N LEU A 195 20.75 -7.54 -14.65
CA LEU A 195 19.73 -8.60 -14.66
C LEU A 195 18.69 -8.40 -15.78
N ILE A 196 18.20 -7.17 -15.96
CA ILE A 196 17.27 -6.83 -17.05
C ILE A 196 17.92 -7.05 -18.42
N GLU A 197 19.18 -6.64 -18.59
CA GLU A 197 19.94 -6.83 -19.85
C GLU A 197 20.20 -8.31 -20.15
N LYS A 198 20.50 -9.11 -19.12
CA LYS A 198 20.66 -10.57 -19.25
C LYS A 198 19.39 -11.23 -19.79
N GLY A 199 18.24 -10.85 -19.22
CA GLY A 199 16.89 -11.14 -19.72
C GLY A 199 16.42 -12.59 -19.73
N ARG A 200 17.29 -13.60 -19.61
CA ARG A 200 16.94 -15.03 -19.48
C ARG A 200 18.14 -15.88 -19.05
N GLY A 201 17.88 -17.13 -18.68
CA GLY A 201 18.93 -18.04 -18.21
C GLY A 201 19.52 -17.57 -16.88
N PHE A 202 18.68 -17.06 -15.98
CA PHE A 202 19.13 -16.59 -14.67
C PHE A 202 19.69 -17.75 -13.85
N SER A 203 20.88 -17.55 -13.28
CA SER A 203 21.57 -18.51 -12.43
C SER A 203 21.11 -18.41 -10.98
N GLU A 204 21.58 -19.34 -10.14
CA GLU A 204 21.43 -19.24 -8.68
C GLU A 204 22.00 -17.92 -8.12
N ASP A 205 23.17 -17.49 -8.61
CA ASP A 205 23.79 -16.22 -8.22
C ASP A 205 22.93 -15.00 -8.58
N ASP A 206 22.28 -14.99 -9.75
CA ASP A 206 21.39 -13.90 -10.14
C ASP A 206 20.16 -13.82 -9.25
N ARG A 207 19.60 -14.98 -8.90
CA ARG A 207 18.44 -15.08 -8.02
C ARG A 207 18.77 -14.60 -6.61
N ARG A 208 19.93 -15.02 -6.08
CA ARG A 208 20.47 -14.57 -4.80
C ARG A 208 20.72 -13.06 -4.82
N GLN A 209 21.28 -12.53 -5.91
CA GLN A 209 21.50 -11.09 -6.08
C GLN A 209 20.18 -10.30 -6.08
N LEU A 210 19.13 -10.78 -6.77
CA LEU A 210 17.82 -10.14 -6.73
C LEU A 210 17.19 -10.18 -5.33
N PHE A 211 17.34 -11.29 -4.62
CA PHE A 211 16.88 -11.43 -3.24
C PHE A 211 17.61 -10.47 -2.28
N GLU A 212 18.92 -10.28 -2.44
CA GLU A 212 19.71 -9.28 -1.69
C GLU A 212 19.20 -7.85 -1.98
N ILE A 213 18.94 -7.52 -3.25
CA ILE A 213 18.37 -6.22 -3.65
C ILE A 213 17.02 -5.99 -2.97
N ILE A 214 16.11 -6.97 -2.97
CA ILE A 214 14.82 -6.86 -2.28
C ILE A 214 15.02 -6.56 -0.79
N GLY A 215 15.93 -7.28 -0.11
CA GLY A 215 16.26 -7.04 1.29
C GLY A 215 16.77 -5.62 1.57
N GLU A 216 17.69 -5.14 0.73
CA GLU A 216 18.22 -3.78 0.83
C GLU A 216 17.11 -2.72 0.67
N LEU A 217 16.24 -2.88 -0.33
CA LEU A 217 15.14 -1.96 -0.60
C LEU A 217 14.16 -1.88 0.57
N LEU A 218 13.71 -3.02 1.09
CA LEU A 218 12.77 -3.08 2.22
C LEU A 218 13.39 -2.50 3.48
N SER A 219 14.64 -2.87 3.79
CA SER A 219 15.36 -2.37 4.97
C SER A 219 15.57 -0.84 4.93
N GLY A 220 15.57 -0.26 3.73
CA GLY A 220 15.71 1.17 3.50
C GLY A 220 14.43 1.98 3.73
N ILE A 221 13.24 1.38 3.72
CA ILE A 221 11.96 2.13 3.77
C ILE A 221 11.87 3.00 5.02
N VAL A 222 11.84 2.39 6.21
CA VAL A 222 11.64 3.11 7.48
C VAL A 222 12.74 4.17 7.71
N PRO A 223 14.05 3.86 7.56
CA PRO A 223 15.10 4.86 7.72
C PRO A 223 14.98 6.07 6.78
N ARG A 224 14.60 5.86 5.52
CA ARG A 224 14.46 6.94 4.53
C ARG A 224 13.32 7.88 4.90
N TYR A 225 12.14 7.35 5.23
CA TYR A 225 11.00 8.17 5.67
C TYR A 225 11.28 8.88 6.99
N LYS A 226 11.97 8.24 7.94
CA LYS A 226 12.43 8.88 9.17
C LYS A 226 13.36 10.06 8.88
N ALA A 227 14.32 9.91 7.97
CA ALA A 227 15.23 10.98 7.59
C ALA A 227 14.50 12.14 6.88
N LEU A 228 13.54 11.83 6.01
CA LEU A 228 12.65 12.83 5.38
C LEU A 228 11.85 13.62 6.43
N ALA A 229 11.36 12.94 7.47
CA ALA A 229 10.64 13.58 8.57
C ALA A 229 11.53 14.47 9.44
N GLN A 230 12.72 14.00 9.78
CA GLN A 230 13.71 14.78 10.56
C GLN A 230 14.14 16.06 9.83
N ARG A 231 14.16 16.05 8.49
CA ARG A 231 14.44 17.24 7.67
C ARG A 231 13.24 18.16 7.47
N GLY A 232 12.05 17.77 7.95
CA GLY A 232 10.82 18.54 7.79
C GLY A 232 10.23 18.53 6.37
N GLN A 233 10.66 17.59 5.53
CA GLN A 233 10.07 17.37 4.20
C GLN A 233 8.78 16.56 4.29
N VAL A 234 8.76 15.55 5.17
CA VAL A 234 7.59 14.70 5.36
C VAL A 234 7.04 14.86 6.76
N GLU A 235 5.73 15.01 6.88
CA GLU A 235 5.05 14.70 8.14
C GLU A 235 4.61 13.23 8.11
N LEU A 236 5.05 12.45 9.10
CA LEU A 236 4.63 11.06 9.25
C LEU A 236 3.41 10.98 10.18
N SER A 237 2.36 10.30 9.71
CA SER A 237 1.12 10.11 10.44
C SER A 237 0.79 8.63 10.60
N VAL A 238 -0.16 8.33 11.50
CA VAL A 238 -0.51 6.95 11.90
C VAL A 238 -1.95 6.61 11.54
N THR A 239 -2.26 5.33 11.48
CA THR A 239 -3.64 4.79 11.38
C THR A 239 -3.89 3.87 12.58
N PRO A 240 -5.12 3.70 13.07
CA PRO A 240 -5.35 2.79 14.19
C PRO A 240 -4.90 1.37 13.84
N TYR A 241 -4.33 0.65 14.81
CA TYR A 241 -3.47 -0.52 14.62
C TYR A 241 -3.88 -1.47 13.48
N ALA A 242 -5.07 -2.08 13.54
CA ALA A 242 -5.52 -3.09 12.59
C ALA A 242 -6.53 -2.54 11.55
N HIS A 243 -6.44 -1.24 11.25
CA HIS A 243 -7.32 -0.56 10.29
C HIS A 243 -8.85 -0.76 10.57
N PRO A 244 -9.34 -0.67 11.82
CA PRO A 244 -10.77 -0.82 12.12
C PRO A 244 -11.59 0.38 11.65
N ILE A 245 -12.84 0.16 11.24
CA ILE A 245 -13.83 1.22 11.05
C ILE A 245 -14.30 1.73 12.43
N MET A 246 -13.52 2.63 13.03
CA MET A 246 -13.72 3.12 14.40
C MET A 246 -15.14 3.61 14.72
N PRO A 247 -15.83 4.35 13.82
CA PRO A 247 -17.20 4.77 14.08
C PRO A 247 -18.14 3.61 14.44
N LEU A 248 -18.03 2.47 13.74
CA LEU A 248 -18.89 1.31 13.96
C LEU A 248 -18.55 0.54 15.24
N LEU A 249 -17.28 0.57 15.66
CA LEU A 249 -16.88 0.06 16.97
C LEU A 249 -17.44 0.92 18.10
N LEU A 250 -17.39 2.25 17.96
CA LEU A 250 -17.85 3.18 18.99
C LEU A 250 -19.38 3.19 19.10
N ASP A 251 -20.05 3.20 17.95
CA ASP A 251 -21.50 3.16 17.84
C ASP A 251 -21.90 2.58 16.48
N ILE A 252 -22.41 1.35 16.47
CA ILE A 252 -22.87 0.70 15.24
C ILE A 252 -23.97 1.51 14.52
N PHE A 253 -24.77 2.28 15.26
CA PHE A 253 -25.86 3.07 14.69
C PHE A 253 -25.35 4.31 13.94
N SER A 254 -24.07 4.67 14.09
CA SER A 254 -23.41 5.69 13.26
C SER A 254 -23.42 5.34 11.77
N ALA A 255 -23.59 4.05 11.41
CA ALA A 255 -23.79 3.63 10.02
C ALA A 255 -24.93 4.39 9.32
N ARG A 256 -25.99 4.79 10.05
CA ARG A 256 -27.13 5.55 9.50
C ARG A 256 -26.75 6.97 9.05
N GLU A 257 -25.62 7.50 9.51
CA GLU A 257 -25.14 8.81 9.05
C GLU A 257 -24.65 8.76 7.59
N ALA A 258 -24.15 7.61 7.15
CA ALA A 258 -23.74 7.36 5.77
C ALA A 258 -24.81 6.63 4.95
N LEU A 259 -25.53 5.69 5.58
CA LEU A 259 -26.54 4.83 4.97
C LEU A 259 -27.86 4.91 5.76
N PRO A 260 -28.70 5.95 5.57
CA PRO A 260 -29.89 6.19 6.39
C PRO A 260 -30.85 5.00 6.47
N GLU A 261 -30.98 4.25 5.38
CA GLU A 261 -31.92 3.13 5.24
C GLU A 261 -31.33 1.76 5.65
N VAL A 262 -30.14 1.73 6.26
CA VAL A 262 -29.50 0.47 6.66
C VAL A 262 -30.33 -0.26 7.74
N ASN A 263 -30.64 -1.53 7.49
CA ASN A 263 -31.35 -2.36 8.45
C ASN A 263 -30.39 -2.89 9.52
N LEU A 264 -30.55 -2.40 10.76
CA LEU A 264 -29.79 -2.81 11.94
C LEU A 264 -30.68 -3.53 12.98
N ALA A 265 -31.78 -4.14 12.53
CA ALA A 265 -32.66 -4.89 13.42
C ALA A 265 -31.92 -6.07 14.07
N GLY A 266 -32.02 -6.19 15.39
CA GLY A 266 -31.33 -7.22 16.16
C GLY A 266 -29.85 -6.96 16.41
N VAL A 267 -29.29 -5.85 15.92
CA VAL A 267 -27.89 -5.48 16.15
C VAL A 267 -27.78 -4.66 17.44
N GLY A 268 -26.99 -5.15 18.40
CA GLY A 268 -26.64 -4.44 19.63
C GLY A 268 -25.39 -3.56 19.47
N CYS A 269 -24.82 -3.11 20.57
CA CYS A 269 -23.53 -2.40 20.55
C CYS A 269 -22.36 -3.36 20.28
N TYR A 270 -21.27 -2.83 19.73
CA TYR A 270 -20.02 -3.59 19.62
C TYR A 270 -19.43 -3.81 21.02
N PRO A 271 -19.19 -5.06 21.47
CA PRO A 271 -18.69 -5.34 22.81
C PRO A 271 -17.36 -4.62 23.10
N ASP A 272 -17.34 -3.80 24.16
CA ASP A 272 -16.18 -3.01 24.60
C ASP A 272 -15.62 -2.06 23.54
N GLY A 273 -16.46 -1.62 22.59
CA GLY A 273 -16.03 -0.86 21.40
C GLY A 273 -15.14 0.34 21.70
N LYS A 274 -15.45 1.13 22.74
CA LYS A 274 -14.63 2.26 23.16
C LYS A 274 -13.22 1.86 23.61
N GLU A 275 -13.11 0.82 24.42
CA GLU A 275 -11.80 0.33 24.87
C GLU A 275 -11.02 -0.33 23.73
N ARG A 276 -11.69 -0.98 22.78
CA ARG A 276 -11.04 -1.54 21.58
C ARG A 276 -10.50 -0.45 20.67
N VAL A 277 -11.24 0.63 20.45
CA VAL A 277 -10.71 1.79 19.70
C VAL A 277 -9.52 2.41 20.43
N ARG A 278 -9.60 2.58 21.76
CA ARG A 278 -8.45 3.05 22.54
C ARG A 278 -7.25 2.12 22.43
N TRP A 279 -7.47 0.81 22.45
CA TRP A 279 -6.41 -0.18 22.24
C TRP A 279 -5.77 -0.02 20.85
N HIS A 280 -6.57 0.07 19.78
CA HIS A 280 -6.04 0.28 18.42
C HIS A 280 -5.24 1.58 18.29
N MET A 281 -5.65 2.65 18.95
CA MET A 281 -4.89 3.91 18.97
C MET A 281 -3.59 3.77 19.76
N ARG A 282 -3.62 3.15 20.95
CA ARG A 282 -2.42 2.93 21.78
C ARG A 282 -1.40 2.05 21.09
N GLU A 283 -1.82 0.90 20.58
CA GLU A 283 -0.93 -0.02 19.88
C GLU A 283 -0.46 0.58 18.55
N GLY A 284 -1.32 1.30 17.81
CA GLY A 284 -0.91 1.97 16.58
C GLY A 284 0.18 3.02 16.81
N ILE A 285 0.02 3.87 17.83
CA ILE A 285 1.02 4.88 18.21
C ILE A 285 2.30 4.20 18.70
N LYS A 286 2.20 3.17 19.55
CA LYS A 286 3.34 2.41 20.06
C LYS A 286 4.14 1.75 18.93
N THR A 287 3.48 1.13 17.97
CA THR A 287 4.12 0.53 16.79
C THR A 287 4.75 1.62 15.92
N PHE A 288 4.08 2.75 15.70
CA PHE A 288 4.68 3.89 15.00
C PHE A 288 5.96 4.39 15.69
N GLU A 289 5.92 4.58 17.02
CA GLU A 289 7.05 5.03 17.83
C GLU A 289 8.22 4.04 17.79
N LYS A 290 7.95 2.73 17.82
CA LYS A 290 8.98 1.67 17.67
C LYS A 290 9.80 1.89 16.39
N HIS A 291 9.14 2.19 15.27
CA HIS A 291 9.79 2.28 13.96
C HIS A 291 10.40 3.67 13.70
N PHE A 292 9.68 4.75 14.00
CA PHE A 292 10.12 6.11 13.68
C PHE A 292 10.82 6.85 14.82
N GLY A 293 10.59 6.44 16.08
CA GLY A 293 11.24 7.00 17.26
C GLY A 293 10.69 8.33 17.75
N PHE A 294 9.46 8.69 17.35
CA PHE A 294 8.74 9.88 17.85
C PHE A 294 7.23 9.66 17.78
N THR A 295 6.47 10.46 18.53
CA THR A 295 5.01 10.38 18.59
C THR A 295 4.36 11.08 17.38
N PRO A 296 3.40 10.44 16.67
CA PRO A 296 2.67 11.07 15.58
C PRO A 296 1.63 12.07 16.10
N HIS A 297 1.38 13.15 15.34
CA HIS A 297 0.33 14.12 15.65
C HIS A 297 -0.83 14.13 14.64
N GLY A 298 -0.67 13.39 13.55
CA GLY A 298 -1.69 13.19 12.53
C GLY A 298 -2.20 11.77 12.56
N CYS A 299 -3.51 11.60 12.29
CA CYS A 299 -4.09 10.29 12.08
C CYS A 299 -4.89 10.26 10.77
N TRP A 300 -4.72 9.19 9.99
CA TRP A 300 -5.65 8.83 8.93
C TRP A 300 -6.51 7.67 9.47
N PRO A 301 -7.76 7.93 9.91
CA PRO A 301 -8.69 6.89 10.31
C PRO A 301 -8.96 5.94 9.15
N SER A 302 -9.00 4.64 9.40
CA SER A 302 -9.29 3.58 8.42
C SER A 302 -10.39 3.98 7.44
N GLU A 303 -10.11 3.93 6.13
CA GLU A 303 -11.02 4.34 5.05
C GLU A 303 -11.52 5.80 5.13
N GLY A 304 -10.79 6.67 5.83
CA GLY A 304 -11.23 8.03 6.14
C GLY A 304 -12.48 8.07 7.03
N SER A 305 -12.82 6.98 7.71
CA SER A 305 -14.06 6.85 8.47
C SER A 305 -14.02 7.65 9.78
N VAL A 306 -14.95 8.60 9.93
CA VAL A 306 -15.06 9.45 11.13
C VAL A 306 -16.50 9.62 11.56
N SER A 307 -16.68 9.84 12.86
CA SER A 307 -17.91 10.30 13.52
C SER A 307 -17.54 11.34 14.58
N GLU A 308 -18.52 12.07 15.12
CA GLU A 308 -18.25 13.02 16.22
C GLU A 308 -17.51 12.34 17.39
N THR A 309 -17.96 11.15 17.80
CA THR A 309 -17.34 10.38 18.88
C THR A 309 -15.90 9.99 18.54
N THR A 310 -15.64 9.64 17.28
CA THR A 310 -14.29 9.31 16.80
C THR A 310 -13.38 10.52 16.93
N VAL A 311 -13.78 11.69 16.40
CA VAL A 311 -12.98 12.92 16.42
C VAL A 311 -12.63 13.33 17.86
N ARG A 312 -13.61 13.29 18.77
CA ARG A 312 -13.38 13.65 20.18
C ARG A 312 -12.46 12.68 20.91
N LEU A 313 -12.55 11.39 20.60
CA LEU A 313 -11.68 10.37 21.22
C LEU A 313 -10.21 10.58 20.85
N MET A 314 -9.90 11.13 19.67
CA MET A 314 -8.54 11.40 19.23
C MET A 314 -7.79 12.40 20.13
N GLU A 315 -8.51 13.27 20.85
CA GLU A 315 -7.92 14.23 21.80
C GLU A 315 -7.24 13.52 22.97
N GLU A 316 -7.66 12.30 23.32
CA GLU A 316 -7.03 11.48 24.35
C GLU A 316 -5.58 11.06 23.98
N PHE A 317 -5.18 11.23 22.70
CA PHE A 317 -3.94 10.72 22.12
C PHE A 317 -3.02 11.82 21.54
N ASP A 318 -3.25 13.10 21.87
CA ASP A 318 -2.56 14.28 21.28
C ASP A 318 -2.56 14.31 19.73
N ILE A 319 -3.57 13.68 19.11
CA ILE A 319 -3.79 13.78 17.67
C ILE A 319 -4.40 15.15 17.38
N ARG A 320 -3.73 15.91 16.51
CA ARG A 320 -4.07 17.30 16.19
C ARG A 320 -4.85 17.44 14.90
N TRP A 321 -4.77 16.45 14.02
CA TRP A 321 -5.53 16.45 12.78
C TRP A 321 -5.92 15.05 12.30
N LEU A 322 -7.01 15.01 11.53
CA LEU A 322 -7.54 13.82 10.86
C LEU A 322 -7.72 14.06 9.36
N ALA A 323 -7.50 13.02 8.54
CA ALA A 323 -7.87 12.98 7.13
C ALA A 323 -9.19 12.20 6.93
N SER A 324 -10.05 12.65 6.03
CA SER A 324 -11.30 11.95 5.67
C SER A 324 -11.73 12.25 4.22
N GLY A 325 -12.73 11.52 3.71
CA GLY A 325 -13.21 11.64 2.32
C GLY A 325 -14.19 12.79 2.10
N GLY A 326 -14.30 13.27 0.85
CA GLY A 326 -15.21 14.36 0.49
C GLY A 326 -16.70 14.03 0.74
N GLY A 327 -17.09 12.76 0.56
CA GLY A 327 -18.44 12.27 0.87
C GLY A 327 -18.86 12.46 2.33
N VAL A 328 -17.93 12.29 3.28
CA VAL A 328 -18.20 12.50 4.71
C VAL A 328 -18.48 13.97 4.99
N LEU A 329 -17.68 14.87 4.43
CA LEU A 329 -17.89 16.30 4.57
C LEU A 329 -19.21 16.71 3.92
N HIS A 330 -19.48 16.24 2.70
CA HIS A 330 -20.70 16.55 1.97
C HIS A 330 -21.95 16.20 2.78
N ASN A 331 -22.02 14.98 3.32
CA ASN A 331 -23.14 14.53 4.14
C ASN A 331 -23.28 15.36 5.43
N SER A 332 -22.15 15.72 6.05
CA SER A 332 -22.12 16.55 7.26
C SER A 332 -22.64 17.97 7.00
N LEU A 333 -22.18 18.61 5.92
CA LEU A 333 -22.61 19.96 5.52
C LEU A 333 -24.09 19.97 5.11
N LYS A 334 -24.55 18.97 4.36
CA LYS A 334 -25.95 18.82 3.98
C LYS A 334 -26.87 18.71 5.19
N LYS A 335 -26.49 17.90 6.18
CA LYS A 335 -27.23 17.78 7.44
C LYS A 335 -27.26 19.11 8.22
N ALA A 336 -26.22 19.93 8.10
CA ALA A 336 -26.13 21.24 8.73
C ALA A 336 -26.76 22.39 7.92
N GLY A 337 -27.23 22.15 6.69
CA GLY A 337 -27.71 23.21 5.78
C GLY A 337 -26.60 24.16 5.32
N GLN A 338 -25.37 23.65 5.19
CA GLN A 338 -24.16 24.42 4.90
C GLN A 338 -23.41 23.93 3.65
N GLU A 339 -24.11 23.37 2.65
CA GLU A 339 -23.49 22.82 1.43
C GLU A 339 -22.63 23.84 0.64
N HIS A 340 -22.81 25.14 0.87
CA HIS A 340 -22.05 26.21 0.21
C HIS A 340 -20.60 26.35 0.71
N GLN A 341 -20.22 25.67 1.80
CA GLN A 341 -18.90 25.78 2.40
C GLN A 341 -17.85 25.00 1.59
N SER A 342 -16.66 25.58 1.40
CA SER A 342 -15.58 24.96 0.63
C SER A 342 -14.97 23.74 1.34
N PRO A 343 -14.64 22.65 0.64
CA PRO A 343 -13.87 21.54 1.21
C PRO A 343 -12.39 21.89 1.45
N HIS A 344 -11.89 22.98 0.86
CA HIS A 344 -10.47 23.37 0.89
C HIS A 344 -10.09 24.17 2.14
N ARG A 345 -10.49 23.69 3.32
CA ARG A 345 -10.11 24.28 4.61
C ARG A 345 -10.23 23.24 5.73
N PRO A 346 -9.55 23.43 6.86
CA PRO A 346 -9.77 22.60 8.03
C PRO A 346 -11.17 22.83 8.63
N TYR A 347 -11.79 21.77 9.11
CA TYR A 347 -13.01 21.80 9.91
C TYR A 347 -12.72 21.37 11.33
N CYS A 348 -13.44 21.92 12.31
CA CYS A 348 -13.31 21.57 13.72
C CYS A 348 -14.69 21.40 14.32
N LEU A 349 -14.85 20.38 15.18
CA LEU A 349 -16.07 20.28 15.98
C LEU A 349 -16.09 21.36 17.06
N PRO A 350 -17.29 21.80 17.51
CA PRO A 350 -17.39 22.70 18.65
C PRO A 350 -16.66 22.13 19.87
N LYS A 351 -15.83 22.98 20.49
CA LYS A 351 -15.00 22.64 21.67
C LYS A 351 -13.99 21.51 21.43
N SER A 352 -13.63 21.22 20.17
CA SER A 352 -12.53 20.31 19.85
C SER A 352 -11.36 21.09 19.24
N SER A 353 -10.15 20.62 19.52
CA SER A 353 -8.92 21.15 18.92
C SER A 353 -8.44 20.38 17.68
N VAL A 354 -9.05 19.22 17.41
CA VAL A 354 -8.71 18.34 16.28
C VAL A 354 -9.23 18.96 14.98
N ARG A 355 -8.34 19.11 14.00
CA ARG A 355 -8.66 19.62 12.67
C ARG A 355 -8.92 18.46 11.71
N CYS A 356 -10.10 18.41 11.11
CA CYS A 356 -10.40 17.48 10.02
C CYS A 356 -10.11 18.13 8.68
N PHE A 357 -9.30 17.46 7.86
CA PHE A 357 -9.04 17.80 6.47
C PHE A 357 -9.75 16.78 5.58
N PHE A 358 -10.38 17.27 4.53
CA PHE A 358 -11.16 16.43 3.63
C PHE A 358 -10.54 16.41 2.25
N ARG A 359 -10.54 15.20 1.67
CA ARG A 359 -10.07 14.90 0.33
C ARG A 359 -10.81 15.76 -0.70
N ASP A 360 -10.06 16.38 -1.60
CA ASP A 360 -10.58 16.77 -2.90
C ASP A 360 -10.64 15.52 -3.79
N ASP A 361 -11.84 14.96 -3.95
CA ASP A 361 -12.04 13.70 -4.67
C ASP A 361 -11.58 13.82 -6.13
N ASN A 362 -11.91 14.93 -6.81
CA ASN A 362 -11.54 15.13 -8.21
C ASN A 362 -10.01 15.19 -8.39
N LEU A 363 -9.31 16.03 -7.62
CA LEU A 363 -7.85 16.14 -7.74
C LEU A 363 -7.12 14.86 -7.34
N SER A 364 -7.64 14.15 -6.34
CA SER A 364 -7.05 12.90 -5.88
C SER A 364 -7.27 11.77 -6.89
N ASP A 365 -8.46 11.68 -7.49
CA ASP A 365 -8.79 10.69 -8.53
C ASP A 365 -8.01 10.95 -9.82
N LEU A 366 -7.76 12.23 -10.16
CA LEU A 366 -6.91 12.56 -11.31
C LEU A 366 -5.51 11.95 -11.19
N ILE A 367 -4.88 12.06 -10.02
CA ILE A 367 -3.57 11.44 -9.77
C ILE A 367 -3.69 9.91 -9.71
N GLY A 368 -4.70 9.40 -9.00
CA GLY A 368 -4.82 7.96 -8.75
C GLY A 368 -5.20 7.13 -9.97
N PHE A 369 -5.96 7.69 -10.93
CA PHE A 369 -6.64 6.86 -11.93
C PHE A 369 -6.62 7.43 -13.36
N GLU A 370 -6.35 8.72 -13.56
CA GLU A 370 -6.44 9.35 -14.88
C GLU A 370 -5.08 9.77 -15.46
N TYR A 371 -4.22 10.41 -14.67
CA TYR A 371 -2.95 10.96 -15.16
C TYR A 371 -1.95 9.90 -15.61
N SER A 372 -2.11 8.65 -15.17
CA SER A 372 -1.33 7.53 -15.70
C SER A 372 -1.50 7.31 -17.21
N LYS A 373 -2.63 7.77 -17.79
CA LYS A 373 -2.94 7.68 -19.22
C LYS A 373 -2.46 8.91 -20.02
N TRP A 374 -1.93 9.92 -19.34
CA TRP A 374 -1.58 11.21 -19.92
C TRP A 374 -0.08 11.33 -20.13
N HIS A 375 0.32 12.25 -21.02
CA HIS A 375 1.70 12.70 -21.02
C HIS A 375 1.98 13.50 -19.74
N ALA A 376 3.15 13.29 -19.13
CA ALA A 376 3.47 13.84 -17.81
C ALA A 376 3.35 15.38 -17.75
N ASP A 377 3.83 16.08 -18.78
CA ASP A 377 3.75 17.55 -18.83
C ASP A 377 2.31 18.06 -18.84
N ASP A 378 1.40 17.37 -19.55
CA ASP A 378 -0.01 17.75 -19.64
C ASP A 378 -0.74 17.47 -18.32
N ALA A 379 -0.44 16.33 -17.67
CA ALA A 379 -0.97 15.99 -16.37
C ALA A 379 -0.58 17.02 -15.29
N VAL A 380 0.70 17.40 -15.25
CA VAL A 380 1.19 18.42 -14.32
C VAL A 380 0.55 19.78 -14.61
N ALA A 381 0.48 20.19 -15.88
CA ALA A 381 -0.14 21.45 -16.27
C ALA A 381 -1.62 21.50 -15.87
N ASN A 382 -2.37 20.42 -16.09
CA ASN A 382 -3.77 20.33 -15.67
C ASN A 382 -3.91 20.41 -14.15
N PHE A 383 -3.12 19.64 -13.41
CA PHE A 383 -3.18 19.63 -11.94
C PHE A 383 -2.88 21.00 -11.33
N VAL A 384 -1.84 21.67 -11.83
CA VAL A 384 -1.49 23.03 -11.38
C VAL A 384 -2.61 24.02 -11.73
N HIS A 385 -3.16 23.95 -12.94
CA HIS A 385 -4.25 24.83 -13.35
C HIS A 385 -5.49 24.69 -12.45
N GLN A 386 -5.87 23.46 -12.09
CA GLN A 386 -7.00 23.22 -11.19
C GLN A 386 -6.74 23.80 -9.79
N LEU A 387 -5.51 23.69 -9.28
CA LEU A 387 -5.12 24.30 -8.00
C LEU A 387 -5.14 25.83 -8.05
N GLU A 388 -4.69 26.43 -9.16
CA GLU A 388 -4.74 27.87 -9.39
C GLU A 388 -6.18 28.37 -9.43
N GLU A 389 -7.10 27.65 -10.06
CA GLU A 389 -8.54 27.97 -10.07
C GLU A 389 -9.14 27.99 -8.66
N ILE A 390 -8.78 27.01 -7.82
CA ILE A 390 -9.20 26.99 -6.41
C ILE A 390 -8.61 28.19 -5.66
N ALA A 391 -7.32 28.47 -5.86
CA ALA A 391 -6.62 29.57 -5.22
C ALA A 391 -7.18 30.94 -5.63
N HIS A 392 -7.53 31.14 -6.90
CA HIS A 392 -8.14 32.38 -7.40
C HIS A 392 -9.51 32.64 -6.77
N LYS A 393 -10.28 31.59 -6.48
CA LYS A 393 -11.61 31.69 -5.85
C LYS A 393 -11.53 31.71 -4.32
N ALA A 394 -10.35 31.57 -3.72
CA ALA A 394 -10.18 31.37 -2.28
C ALA A 394 -10.79 32.48 -1.40
N GLN A 395 -10.68 33.75 -1.82
CA GLN A 395 -11.29 34.86 -1.07
C GLN A 395 -12.82 34.81 -1.06
N GLN A 396 -13.43 34.22 -2.09
CA GLN A 396 -14.88 34.09 -2.22
C GLN A 396 -15.40 32.85 -1.49
N THR A 397 -14.64 31.75 -1.56
CA THR A 397 -15.05 30.44 -1.03
C THR A 397 -14.59 30.18 0.41
N GLY A 398 -13.66 31.00 0.93
CA GLY A 398 -13.00 30.77 2.21
C GLY A 398 -11.99 29.62 2.17
N ALA A 399 -11.49 29.27 0.99
CA ALA A 399 -10.46 28.24 0.84
C ALA A 399 -9.12 28.71 1.40
N HIS A 400 -8.42 27.80 2.07
CA HIS A 400 -7.11 28.04 2.67
C HIS A 400 -6.09 26.94 2.35
N VAL A 401 -6.57 25.73 2.08
CA VAL A 401 -5.72 24.56 1.83
C VAL A 401 -6.48 23.50 1.04
N THR A 402 -5.90 23.03 -0.06
CA THR A 402 -6.40 21.85 -0.76
C THR A 402 -5.68 20.60 -0.24
N SER A 403 -6.47 19.58 0.14
CA SER A 403 -5.94 18.30 0.61
C SER A 403 -6.18 17.25 -0.47
N VAL A 404 -5.09 16.72 -1.01
CA VAL A 404 -5.08 15.66 -2.03
C VAL A 404 -4.63 14.41 -1.31
N ILE A 405 -5.53 13.45 -1.20
CA ILE A 405 -5.49 12.37 -0.22
C ILE A 405 -5.78 11.08 -0.98
N LEU A 406 -4.82 10.14 -1.03
CA LEU A 406 -4.94 8.90 -1.80
C LEU A 406 -4.04 7.80 -1.26
N ASP A 407 -4.35 6.56 -1.63
CA ASP A 407 -3.49 5.42 -1.33
C ASP A 407 -2.15 5.55 -2.05
N GLY A 408 -1.11 5.11 -1.36
CA GLY A 408 0.27 5.27 -1.81
C GLY A 408 0.63 4.40 -3.01
N GLU A 409 -0.15 3.37 -3.31
CA GLU A 409 0.01 2.49 -4.47
C GLU A 409 -0.60 3.07 -5.76
N ASN A 410 -1.68 3.86 -5.64
CA ASN A 410 -2.48 4.28 -6.80
C ASN A 410 -1.71 5.11 -7.83
N ALA A 411 -0.73 5.93 -7.40
CA ALA A 411 0.04 6.77 -8.32
C ALA A 411 0.96 5.98 -9.27
N TRP A 412 1.11 4.67 -9.07
CA TRP A 412 2.06 3.81 -9.78
C TRP A 412 1.37 2.70 -10.59
N GLU A 413 0.05 2.52 -10.40
CA GLU A 413 -0.78 1.46 -11.00
C GLU A 413 -1.48 1.84 -12.28
#